data_AF-C2KZY7-F1
#
_entry.id   AF-C2KZY7-F1
#
_cell.length_a   1.000
_cell.length_b   1.000
_cell.length_c   1.000
_cell.angle_alpha   90.00
_cell.angle_beta   90.00
_cell.angle_gamma   90.00
#
_symmetry.space_group_name_H-M   'P 1'
#
loop_
_entity.id
_entity.type
_entity.pdbx_description
1 polymer ?
#
loop_
_entity_poly.entity_id
_entity_poly.type
_entity_poly.pdbx_seq_one_letter_code
_entity_poly.pdbx_strand_id
1 'polypeptide(L)' 'MKEEILNQEVFSFIIYMIHACANRWKKTAAQVYFALKQSGCLNHYLIPNYDILHTQSTDFVVKDIEEYLVKKEVIV' A
#
# COMPACT_ATOMS: atom_id res chain seq x y z
N MET A 1 3.68 -5.89 24.64
CA MET A 1 3.17 -5.48 23.32
C MET A 1 3.34 -6.68 22.42
N LYS A 2 2.26 -7.42 22.13
CA LYS A 2 2.34 -8.59 21.25
C LYS A 2 2.42 -8.06 19.81
N GLU A 3 3.45 -8.47 19.06
CA GLU A 3 3.41 -8.33 17.61
C GLU A 3 2.20 -9.14 17.12
N GLU A 4 1.19 -8.42 16.64
CA GLU A 4 0.06 -9.04 15.98
C GLU A 4 0.59 -9.60 14.67
N ILE A 5 0.62 -10.93 14.54
CA ILE A 5 1.07 -11.60 13.32
C ILE A 5 0.15 -11.09 12.20
N LEU A 6 0.70 -10.33 11.27
CA LEU A 6 -0.03 -9.89 10.09
C LEU A 6 -0.59 -11.14 9.41
N ASN A 7 -1.92 -11.21 9.26
CA ASN A 7 -2.58 -12.31 8.55
C ASN A 7 -1.87 -12.52 7.20
N GLN A 8 -1.55 -13.78 6.86
CA GLN A 8 -0.85 -14.14 5.61
C GLN A 8 -1.51 -13.54 4.37
N GLU A 9 -2.84 -13.40 4.38
CA GLU A 9 -3.60 -12.79 3.29
C GLU A 9 -3.35 -11.28 3.20
N VAL A 10 -3.32 -10.58 4.35
CA VAL A 10 -3.00 -9.15 4.42
C VAL A 10 -1.56 -8.92 3.97
N PHE A 11 -0.61 -9.73 4.45
CA PHE A 11 0.79 -9.65 4.01
C PHE A 11 0.90 -9.82 2.49
N SER A 12 0.26 -10.84 1.92
CA SER A 12 0.28 -11.10 0.48
C SER A 12 -0.33 -9.96 -0.32
N PHE A 13 -1.43 -9.38 0.17
CA PHE A 13 -2.05 -8.19 -0.43
C PHE A 13 -1.13 -6.97 -0.42
N ILE A 14 -0.46 -6.70 0.71
CA ILE A 14 0.49 -5.58 0.80
C ILE A 14 1.66 -5.75 -0.17
N ILE A 15 2.26 -6.95 -0.23
CA ILE A 15 3.34 -7.24 -1.17
C ILE A 15 2.86 -7.05 -2.61
N TYR A 16 1.68 -7.59 -2.95
CA TYR A 16 1.09 -7.42 -4.27
C TYR A 16 0.86 -5.94 -4.62
N MET A 17 0.31 -5.14 -3.71
CA MET A 17 0.06 -3.71 -3.94
C MET A 17 1.35 -2.91 -4.13
N ILE A 18 2.42 -3.22 -3.39
CA ILE A 18 3.74 -2.60 -3.59
C ILE A 18 4.23 -2.83 -5.02
N HIS A 19 4.11 -4.06 -5.53
CA HIS A 19 4.53 -4.40 -6.90
C HIS A 19 3.61 -3.79 -7.97
N ALA A 20 2.29 -3.76 -7.73
CA ALA A 20 1.34 -3.12 -8.64
C ALA A 20 1.62 -1.62 -8.79
N CYS A 21 1.85 -0.91 -7.68
CA CYS A 21 2.25 0.49 -7.66
C CYS A 21 3.61 0.70 -8.37
N ALA A 22 4.60 -0.17 -8.10
CA ALA A 22 5.91 -0.09 -8.73
C ALA A 22 5.82 -0.18 -10.26
N ASN A 23 5.01 -1.11 -10.77
CA ASN A 23 4.74 -1.25 -12.20
C ASN A 23 4.04 -0.02 -12.78
N ARG A 24 3.04 0.52 -12.08
CA ARG A 24 2.28 1.71 -12.52
C ARG A 24 3.13 2.96 -12.58
N TRP A 25 3.93 3.22 -11.54
CA TRP A 25 4.72 4.45 -11.39
C TRP A 25 6.14 4.34 -11.97
N LYS A 26 6.48 3.19 -12.58
CA LYS A 26 7.82 2.91 -13.13
C LYS A 26 8.93 3.10 -12.08
N LYS A 27 8.68 2.61 -10.86
CA LYS A 27 9.60 2.64 -9.71
C LYS A 27 10.00 1.23 -9.31
N THR A 28 11.02 1.11 -8.46
CA THR A 28 11.31 -0.17 -7.81
C THR A 28 10.33 -0.43 -6.67
N ALA A 29 10.06 -1.70 -6.36
CA ALA A 29 9.26 -2.09 -5.20
C ALA A 29 9.83 -1.52 -3.88
N ALA A 30 11.16 -1.40 -3.78
CA ALA A 30 11.81 -0.78 -2.63
C ALA A 30 11.46 0.72 -2.49
N GLN A 31 11.52 1.49 -3.57
CA GLN A 31 11.13 2.90 -3.57
C GLN A 31 9.67 3.09 -3.15
N VAL A 32 8.78 2.25 -3.68
CA VAL A 32 7.36 2.26 -3.31
C VAL A 32 7.18 1.91 -1.84
N TYR A 33 7.79 0.83 -1.36
CA TYR A 33 7.71 0.44 0.06
C TYR A 33 8.13 1.59 0.98
N PHE A 34 9.24 2.27 0.67
CA PHE A 34 9.69 3.42 1.46
C PHE A 34 8.68 4.58 1.44
N ALA A 35 8.08 4.90 0.29
CA ALA A 35 7.04 5.94 0.20
C ALA A 35 5.78 5.57 1.00
N LEU A 36 5.30 4.32 0.89
CA LEU A 36 4.13 3.83 1.62
C LEU A 36 4.38 3.78 3.14
N LYS A 37 5.60 3.41 3.55
CA LYS A 37 6.00 3.38 4.96
C LYS A 37 6.10 4.78 5.55
N GLN A 38 6.79 5.70 4.88
CA GLN A 38 7.02 7.07 5.38
C GLN A 38 5.73 7.90 5.46
N SER A 39 4.83 7.76 4.49
CA SER A 39 3.51 8.40 4.51
C SER A 39 2.55 7.81 5.55
N GLY A 40 2.92 6.70 6.19
CA GLY A 40 2.03 5.91 7.03
C GLY A 40 0.91 5.19 6.26
N CYS A 41 0.97 5.14 4.92
CA CYS A 41 -0.03 4.47 4.09
C CYS A 41 -0.18 2.98 4.46
N LEU A 42 0.92 2.29 4.79
CA LEU A 42 0.85 0.89 5.23
C LEU A 42 0.00 0.74 6.50
N ASN A 43 0.34 1.48 7.55
CA ASN A 43 -0.19 1.26 8.90
C ASN A 43 -1.53 1.98 9.15
N HIS A 44 -1.82 3.06 8.43
CA HIS A 44 -3.02 3.87 8.66
C HIS A 44 -4.07 3.73 7.55
N TYR A 45 -3.73 3.09 6.44
CA TYR A 45 -4.62 2.96 5.30
C TYR A 45 -4.71 1.53 4.77
N LEU A 46 -3.63 0.93 4.27
CA LEU A 46 -3.73 -0.39 3.64
C LEU A 46 -4.04 -1.53 4.62
N ILE A 47 -3.32 -1.64 5.73
CA ILE A 47 -3.52 -2.72 6.72
C ILE A 47 -4.91 -2.61 7.38
N PRO A 48 -5.32 -1.43 7.91
CA PRO A 48 -6.63 -1.33 8.59
C PRO A 48 -7.84 -1.49 7.67
N ASN A 49 -7.70 -1.23 6.37
CA ASN A 49 -8.80 -1.28 5.40
C ASN A 49 -8.72 -2.49 4.46
N TYR A 50 -7.94 -3.52 4.82
CA TYR A 50 -7.75 -4.72 4.00
C TYR A 50 -9.08 -5.33 3.52
N ASP A 51 -10.04 -5.54 4.43
CA ASP A 51 -11.32 -6.20 4.12
C ASP A 51 -12.10 -5.51 2.99
N ILE A 52 -11.95 -4.20 2.85
CA ILE A 52 -12.60 -3.43 1.79
C ILE A 52 -11.71 -3.42 0.55
N LEU A 53 -10.42 -3.08 0.71
CA LEU A 53 -9.51 -2.86 -0.41
C LEU A 53 -9.20 -4.11 -1.22
N HIS A 54 -9.12 -5.29 -0.59
CA HIS A 54 -8.80 -6.54 -1.30
C HIS A 54 -9.92 -7.01 -2.24
N THR A 55 -11.12 -6.43 -2.12
CA THR A 55 -12.27 -6.70 -3.02
C THR A 55 -12.31 -5.77 -4.23
N GLN A 56 -11.51 -4.70 -4.22
CA GLN A 56 -11.49 -3.69 -5.28
C GLN A 56 -10.53 -4.09 -6.41
N SER A 57 -10.69 -3.46 -7.57
CA SER A 57 -9.75 -3.67 -8.68
C SER A 57 -8.37 -3.11 -8.35
N THR A 58 -7.32 -3.73 -8.89
CA THR A 58 -5.93 -3.28 -8.70
C THR A 58 -5.75 -1.82 -9.12
N ASP A 59 -6.29 -1.41 -10.27
CA ASP A 59 -6.19 -0.03 -10.76
C ASP A 59 -6.87 0.97 -9.82
N PHE A 60 -7.99 0.60 -9.21
CA PHE A 60 -8.67 1.46 -8.22
C PHE A 60 -7.80 1.65 -6.98
N VAL A 61 -7.29 0.57 -6.39
CA VAL A 61 -6.49 0.65 -5.16
C VAL A 61 -5.17 1.40 -5.41
N VAL A 62 -4.51 1.17 -6.55
CA VAL A 62 -3.28 1.90 -6.92
C VAL A 62 -3.55 3.40 -7.03
N LYS A 63 -4.68 3.80 -7.62
CA LYS A 63 -5.07 5.21 -7.71
C LYS A 63 -5.36 5.81 -6.32
N ASP A 64 -6.07 5.10 -5.46
CA ASP A 64 -6.39 5.61 -4.11
C ASP A 64 -5.13 5.73 -3.24
N ILE A 65 -4.16 4.82 -3.40
CA ILE A 65 -2.83 4.95 -2.80
C ILE A 65 -2.13 6.22 -3.29
N GLU A 66 -2.14 6.49 -4.60
CA GLU A 66 -1.56 7.71 -5.18
C GLU A 66 -2.20 8.97 -4.57
N GLU A 67 -3.53 9.01 -4.47
CA GLU A 67 -4.26 10.12 -3.84
C GLU A 67 -3.93 10.27 -2.34
N TYR A 68 -3.78 9.16 -1.61
CA TYR A 68 -3.33 9.18 -0.22
C TYR A 68 -1.93 9.79 -0.09
N LEU A 69 -0.98 9.40 -0.96
CA LEU A 69 0.39 9.91 -0.94
C LEU A 69 0.46 11.40 -1.26
N VAL A 70 -0.31 11.87 -2.24
CA VAL A 70 -0.44 13.30 -2.57
C VAL A 70 -0.92 14.10 -1.36
N LYS A 71 -1.93 13.61 -0.62
CA LYS A 71 -2.42 14.26 0.62
C LYS A 71 -1.39 14.28 1.76
N LYS A 72 -0.35 13.45 1.67
CA LYS A 72 0.77 13.38 2.62
C LYS A 72 2.03 14.06 2.09
N GLU A 73 1.93 14.77 0.96
CA GLU A 73 3.05 15.48 0.31
C GLU A 73 4.22 14.54 -0.07
N VAL A 74 3.92 13.26 -0.29
CA VAL A 74 4.90 12.25 -0.74
C VAL A 74 4.81 12.11 -2.25
N ILE A 75 5.94 12.29 -2.93
CA ILE A 75 6.05 12.20 -4.39
C ILE A 75 6.47 10.77 -4.77
N VAL A 76 5.68 10.13 -5.63
CA VAL A 76 5.96 8.80 -6.21
C VAL A 76 6.03 8.83 -7.72
#